data_AF-A0A1Z9P7R8-F1
#
_entry.id   AF-A0A1Z9P7R8-F1
#
_cell.length_a   1.000
_cell.length_b   1.000
_cell.length_c   1.000
_cell.angle_alpha   90.00
_cell.angle_beta   90.00
_cell.angle_gamma   90.00
#
_symmetry.space_group_name_H-M   'P 1'
#
loop_
_entity.id
_entity.type
_entity.pdbx_description
1 polymer ?
#
loop_
_entity_poly.entity_id
_entity_poly.type
_entity_poly.pdbx_seq_one_letter_code
_entity_poly.pdbx_strand_id
1 'polypeptide(L)'
;MRHLLLILGIFISVGIVADGHKSSEKSSKDRFANHPNHLMNFKECKEMKDGIGGLLALSDGIWKEIDNNPENEEKWLEVALIADLAANYSKVYDVFCKDMIAQRMKMRIIEHKQDFKKHKKDED
;
A
#
# COMPACT_ATOMS: atom_id res chain seq x y z
N MET A 1 -2.45 -41.70 46.38
CA MET A 1 -3.17 -41.43 45.11
C MET A 1 -4.24 -40.34 45.22
N ARG A 2 -4.95 -40.20 46.35
CA ARG A 2 -6.01 -39.17 46.53
C ARG A 2 -5.51 -37.71 46.50
N HIS A 3 -4.29 -37.45 46.99
CA HIS A 3 -3.70 -36.11 46.99
C HIS A 3 -3.06 -35.70 45.65
N LEU A 4 -2.62 -36.67 44.83
CA LEU A 4 -2.09 -36.41 43.48
C LEU A 4 -3.18 -35.92 42.52
N LEU A 5 -4.39 -36.44 42.65
CA LEU A 5 -5.56 -36.01 41.86
C LEU A 5 -5.99 -34.57 42.20
N LEU A 6 -5.82 -34.14 43.46
CA LEU A 6 -6.16 -32.79 43.90
C LEU A 6 -5.14 -31.75 43.38
N ILE A 7 -3.87 -32.12 43.28
CA ILE A 7 -2.82 -31.23 42.75
C ILE A 7 -2.97 -31.05 41.23
N LEU A 8 -3.34 -32.11 40.49
CA LEU A 8 -3.60 -32.02 39.05
C LEU A 8 -4.84 -31.18 38.70
N GLY A 9 -5.85 -31.15 39.56
CA GLY A 9 -7.05 -30.33 39.34
C GLY A 9 -6.82 -28.82 39.42
N ILE A 10 -5.86 -28.37 40.23
CA ILE A 10 -5.57 -26.94 40.44
C ILE A 10 -4.83 -26.34 39.24
N PHE A 11 -4.00 -27.12 38.53
CA PHE A 11 -3.31 -26.64 37.33
C PHE A 11 -4.26 -26.44 36.13
N ILE A 12 -5.36 -27.18 36.06
CA ILE A 12 -6.33 -27.06 34.95
C ILE A 12 -7.15 -25.77 35.06
N SER A 13 -7.40 -25.26 36.27
CA SER A 13 -8.15 -24.00 36.45
C SER A 13 -7.35 -22.72 36.14
N VAL A 14 -6.03 -22.78 36.12
CA VAL A 14 -5.19 -21.61 35.75
C VAL A 14 -5.00 -21.52 34.23
N GLY A 15 -5.16 -22.63 33.49
CA GLY A 15 -4.99 -22.67 32.04
C GLY A 15 -6.17 -22.16 31.21
N ILE A 16 -7.33 -21.86 31.82
CA ILE A 16 -8.56 -21.47 31.09
C ILE A 16 -8.78 -19.94 31.07
N VAL A 17 -7.89 -19.15 31.70
CA VAL A 17 -7.88 -17.69 31.55
C VAL A 17 -6.70 -17.26 30.67
N ALA A 18 -6.65 -17.82 29.48
CA ALA A 18 -5.82 -17.34 28.38
C ALA A 18 -6.54 -17.65 27.06
N ASP A 19 -7.58 -16.88 26.75
CA ASP A 19 -7.66 -16.09 25.51
C ASP A 19 -9.07 -15.47 25.39
N GLY A 20 -9.40 -14.62 26.36
CA GLY A 20 -10.55 -13.72 26.31
C GLY A 20 -10.22 -12.39 25.64
N HIS A 21 -9.09 -12.29 24.93
CA HIS A 21 -8.90 -11.21 24.00
C HIS A 21 -9.83 -11.49 22.83
N LYS A 22 -11.02 -10.89 22.86
CA LYS A 22 -11.56 -10.30 21.64
C LYS A 22 -10.42 -9.42 21.16
N SER A 23 -9.54 -9.95 20.29
CA SER A 23 -8.58 -9.13 19.59
C SER A 23 -9.43 -8.00 19.08
N SER A 24 -9.21 -6.79 19.56
CA SER A 24 -9.66 -5.64 18.80
C SER A 24 -8.89 -5.86 17.51
N GLU A 25 -9.57 -6.46 16.55
CA GLU A 25 -9.09 -6.63 15.22
C GLU A 25 -9.03 -5.19 14.76
N LYS A 26 -7.90 -4.53 15.07
CA LYS A 26 -7.60 -3.18 14.64
C LYS A 26 -8.03 -3.21 13.20
N SER A 27 -9.06 -2.41 12.89
CA SER A 27 -9.69 -2.46 11.58
C SER A 27 -8.58 -2.45 10.54
N SER A 28 -8.75 -3.11 9.41
CA SER A 28 -7.71 -3.13 8.37
C SER A 28 -7.07 -1.73 8.18
N LYS A 29 -7.91 -0.69 8.21
CA LYS A 29 -7.55 0.75 8.32
C LYS A 29 -6.51 1.11 9.40
N ASP A 30 -6.67 0.66 10.64
CA ASP A 30 -5.71 0.86 11.74
C ASP A 30 -4.40 0.11 11.53
N ARG A 31 -4.42 -1.09 10.94
CA ARG A 31 -3.16 -1.78 10.60
C ARG A 31 -2.38 -1.03 9.52
N PHE A 32 -3.07 -0.36 8.59
CA PHE A 32 -2.45 0.44 7.53
C PHE A 32 -1.86 1.75 8.04
N ALA A 33 -2.57 2.47 8.91
CA ALA A 33 -2.05 3.69 9.54
C ALA A 33 -0.78 3.43 10.39
N ASN A 34 -0.57 2.20 10.84
CA ASN A 34 0.53 1.82 11.71
C ASN A 34 1.60 0.94 11.02
N HIS A 35 1.62 0.81 9.69
CA HIS A 35 2.70 0.11 8.99
C HIS A 35 3.98 0.96 9.00
N PRO A 36 5.16 0.42 9.36
CA PRO A 36 6.38 1.20 9.58
C PRO A 36 6.87 1.98 8.35
N ASN A 37 6.46 1.58 7.13
CA ASN A 37 6.78 2.29 5.88
C ASN A 37 5.64 3.20 5.39
N HIS A 38 4.70 3.58 6.24
CA HIS A 38 3.58 4.44 5.83
C HIS A 38 3.89 5.91 6.13
N LEU A 39 4.61 6.57 5.21
CA LEU A 39 4.89 8.00 5.27
C LEU A 39 3.77 8.85 4.64
N MET A 40 3.14 8.35 3.58
CA MET A 40 2.13 9.07 2.80
C MET A 40 0.81 8.32 2.77
N ASN A 41 -0.30 9.04 2.87
CA ASN A 41 -1.64 8.49 2.71
C ASN A 41 -2.03 8.27 1.24
N PHE A 42 -3.20 7.68 0.99
CA PHE A 42 -3.65 7.35 -0.36
C PHE A 42 -3.72 8.55 -1.32
N LYS A 43 -4.18 9.71 -0.84
CA LYS A 43 -4.30 10.92 -1.66
C LYS A 43 -2.90 11.44 -2.04
N GLU A 44 -2.01 11.53 -1.07
CA GLU A 44 -0.62 11.95 -1.28
C GLU A 44 0.13 11.01 -2.23
N CYS A 45 -0.06 9.69 -2.08
CA CYS A 45 0.50 8.72 -3.01
C CYS A 45 -0.05 8.84 -4.42
N LYS A 46 -1.34 9.17 -4.58
CA LYS A 46 -1.91 9.44 -5.90
C LYS A 46 -1.28 10.70 -6.51
N GLU A 47 -1.16 11.78 -5.73
CA GLU A 47 -0.53 13.03 -6.17
C GLU A 47 0.94 12.84 -6.54
N MET A 48 1.69 12.05 -5.76
CA MET A 48 3.08 11.67 -6.08
C MET A 48 3.15 10.93 -7.41
N LYS A 49 2.26 9.95 -7.65
CA LYS A 49 2.20 9.21 -8.91
C LYS A 49 1.90 10.14 -10.09
N ASP A 50 0.93 11.05 -9.92
CA ASP A 50 0.54 12.00 -10.96
C ASP A 50 1.71 12.98 -11.25
N GLY A 51 2.44 13.41 -10.21
CA GLY A 51 3.66 14.21 -10.34
C GLY A 51 4.79 13.52 -11.10
N ILE A 52 5.06 12.24 -10.80
CA ILE A 52 6.01 11.41 -11.57
C ILE A 52 5.57 11.35 -13.04
N GLY A 53 4.28 11.12 -13.31
CA GLY A 53 3.73 11.12 -14.66
C GLY A 53 3.92 12.47 -15.37
N GLY A 54 3.75 13.58 -14.66
CA GLY A 54 4.01 14.92 -15.18
C GLY A 54 5.48 15.13 -15.57
N LEU A 55 6.42 14.71 -14.73
CA LEU A 55 7.85 14.79 -15.06
C LEU A 55 8.21 13.95 -16.29
N LEU A 56 7.66 12.74 -16.42
CA LEU A 56 7.88 11.91 -17.61
C LEU A 56 7.28 12.55 -18.87
N ALA A 57 6.10 13.16 -18.78
CA ALA A 57 5.50 13.87 -19.91
C ALA A 57 6.32 15.11 -20.33
N LEU A 58 6.92 15.83 -19.36
CA LEU A 58 7.86 16.91 -19.64
C LEU A 58 9.12 16.39 -20.36
N SER A 59 9.67 15.26 -19.89
CA SER A 59 10.80 14.59 -20.54
C SER A 59 10.48 14.23 -21.99
N ASP A 60 9.30 13.67 -22.27
CA ASP A 60 8.85 13.36 -23.65
C ASP A 60 8.71 14.61 -24.53
N GLY A 61 8.34 15.75 -23.92
CA GLY A 61 8.31 17.04 -24.61
C GLY A 61 9.70 17.48 -25.06
N ILE A 62 10.67 17.42 -24.16
CA ILE A 62 12.06 17.84 -24.41
C ILE A 62 12.74 16.92 -25.43
N TRP A 63 12.44 15.61 -25.40
CA TRP A 63 12.95 14.69 -26.43
C TRP A 63 12.60 15.13 -27.84
N LYS A 64 11.41 15.69 -28.08
CA LYS A 64 11.04 16.23 -29.39
C LYS A 64 11.86 17.46 -29.77
N GLU A 65 12.26 18.28 -28.80
CA GLU A 65 13.14 19.43 -29.04
C GLU A 65 14.56 18.98 -29.38
N ILE A 66 15.06 17.95 -28.69
CA ILE A 66 16.34 17.31 -28.99
C ILE A 66 16.34 16.68 -30.38
N ASP A 67 15.29 15.95 -30.75
CA ASP A 67 15.18 15.32 -32.08
C ASP A 67 15.28 16.36 -33.21
N ASN A 68 14.74 17.56 -32.98
CA ASN A 68 14.81 18.67 -33.94
C ASN A 68 16.16 19.40 -33.92
N ASN A 69 16.86 19.43 -32.79
CA ASN A 69 18.20 20.03 -32.67
C ASN A 69 19.09 19.21 -31.70
N PRO A 70 19.74 18.14 -32.19
CA PRO A 70 20.51 17.25 -31.34
C PRO A 70 21.78 17.87 -30.74
N GLU A 71 22.26 18.99 -31.29
CA GLU A 71 23.43 19.70 -30.77
C GLU A 71 23.08 20.65 -29.60
N ASN A 72 21.81 20.74 -29.21
CA ASN A 72 21.39 21.55 -28.07
C ASN A 72 21.73 20.86 -26.74
N GLU A 73 22.95 21.09 -26.25
CA GLU A 73 23.46 20.56 -24.99
C GLU A 73 22.58 20.93 -23.78
N GLU A 74 21.95 22.11 -23.78
CA GLU A 74 21.07 22.54 -22.70
C GLU A 74 19.86 21.62 -22.57
N LYS A 75 19.27 21.21 -23.69
CA LYS A 75 18.11 20.31 -23.71
C LYS A 75 18.47 18.90 -23.27
N TRP A 76 19.66 18.43 -23.64
CA TRP A 76 20.20 17.16 -23.12
C TRP A 76 20.39 17.18 -21.61
N LEU A 77 20.89 18.29 -21.05
CA LEU A 77 21.00 18.45 -19.61
C LEU A 77 19.62 18.51 -18.94
N GLU A 78 18.69 19.28 -19.51
CA GLU A 78 17.32 19.44 -19.01
C GLU A 78 16.60 18.07 -18.93
N VAL A 79 16.63 17.29 -20.01
CA VAL A 79 15.97 15.97 -20.04
C VAL A 79 16.62 14.99 -19.06
N ALA A 80 17.95 15.03 -18.90
CA ALA A 80 18.66 14.19 -17.94
C ALA A 80 18.25 14.50 -16.50
N LEU A 81 18.16 15.79 -16.14
CA LEU A 81 17.75 16.22 -14.80
C LEU A 81 16.29 15.86 -14.49
N ILE A 82 15.39 16.04 -15.46
CA ILE A 82 13.96 15.70 -15.27
C ILE A 82 13.76 14.18 -15.16
N ALA A 83 14.45 13.41 -15.99
CA ALA A 83 14.40 11.95 -15.93
C ALA A 83 14.93 11.42 -14.59
N ASP A 84 16.04 11.97 -14.09
CA ASP A 84 16.60 11.61 -12.78
C ASP A 84 15.65 11.97 -11.63
N LEU A 85 15.04 13.17 -11.69
CA LEU A 85 14.05 13.58 -10.70
C LEU A 85 12.83 12.65 -10.68
N ALA A 86 12.32 12.26 -11.85
CA ALA A 86 11.23 11.29 -11.98
C ALA A 86 11.62 9.92 -11.43
N ALA A 87 12.85 9.47 -11.68
CA ALA A 87 13.37 8.19 -11.17
C ALA A 87 13.49 8.20 -9.64
N ASN A 88 14.04 9.28 -9.06
CA ASN A 88 14.16 9.47 -7.62
C ASN A 88 12.79 9.47 -6.94
N TYR A 89 11.82 10.24 -7.45
CA TYR A 89 10.45 10.20 -6.90
C TYR A 89 9.76 8.86 -7.13
N SER A 90 10.07 8.13 -8.20
CA SER A 90 9.58 6.77 -8.39
C SER A 90 10.07 5.82 -7.30
N LYS A 91 11.30 6.00 -6.78
CA LYS A 91 11.79 5.24 -5.62
C LYS A 91 11.05 5.60 -4.34
N VAL A 92 10.78 6.88 -4.11
CA VAL A 92 9.96 7.34 -2.98
C VAL A 92 8.56 6.71 -3.05
N TYR A 93 7.94 6.69 -4.23
CA TYR A 93 6.66 6.04 -4.44
C TYR A 93 6.71 4.53 -4.20
N ASP A 94 7.74 3.83 -4.71
CA ASP A 94 7.91 2.39 -4.53
C ASP A 94 8.00 2.00 -3.04
N VAL A 95 8.77 2.77 -2.26
CA VAL A 95 8.98 2.53 -0.82
C VAL A 95 7.74 2.83 0.02
N PHE A 96 7.07 3.95 -0.23
CA PHE A 96 6.04 4.47 0.69
C PHE A 96 4.60 4.27 0.22
N CYS A 97 4.38 4.04 -1.09
CA CYS A 97 3.05 4.06 -1.68
C CYS A 97 2.60 2.73 -2.29
N LYS A 98 3.50 2.00 -2.96
CA LYS A 98 3.14 0.84 -3.80
C LYS A 98 2.31 -0.21 -3.08
N ASP A 99 2.73 -0.61 -1.89
CA ASP A 99 2.05 -1.65 -1.13
C ASP A 99 0.65 -1.22 -0.67
N MET A 100 0.52 0.01 -0.17
CA MET A 100 -0.79 0.56 0.20
C MET A 100 -1.74 0.55 -1.01
N ILE A 101 -1.28 1.01 -2.17
CA ILE A 101 -2.10 1.07 -3.38
C ILE A 101 -2.52 -0.33 -3.83
N ALA A 102 -1.58 -1.28 -3.89
CA ALA A 102 -1.87 -2.65 -4.27
C ALA A 102 -2.90 -3.30 -3.35
N GLN A 103 -2.78 -3.11 -2.04
CA GLN A 103 -3.73 -3.65 -1.07
C GLN A 103 -5.10 -2.96 -1.17
N ARG A 104 -5.16 -1.63 -1.35
CA ARG A 104 -6.44 -0.92 -1.55
C ARG A 104 -7.16 -1.38 -2.83
N MET A 105 -6.42 -1.70 -3.89
CA MET A 105 -6.99 -2.30 -5.11
C MET A 105 -7.56 -3.70 -4.82
N LYS A 106 -6.83 -4.55 -4.08
CA LYS A 106 -7.32 -5.88 -3.68
C LYS A 106 -8.62 -5.79 -2.89
N MET A 107 -8.70 -4.88 -1.91
CA MET A 107 -9.92 -4.68 -1.11
C MET A 107 -11.11 -4.28 -1.99
N ARG A 108 -10.94 -3.31 -2.90
CA ARG A 108 -12.00 -2.91 -3.85
C ARG A 108 -12.48 -4.06 -4.74
N ILE A 109 -11.58 -4.92 -5.20
CA ILE A 109 -11.94 -6.10 -6.00
C ILE A 109 -12.77 -7.09 -5.17
N ILE A 110 -12.41 -7.29 -3.90
CA ILE A 110 -13.16 -8.18 -3.00
C ILE A 110 -14.55 -7.62 -2.72
N GLU A 111 -14.66 -6.33 -2.39
CA GLU A 111 -15.93 -5.61 -2.18
C GLU A 111 -16.84 -5.77 -3.40
N HIS A 112 -16.33 -5.45 -4.60
CA HIS A 112 -17.10 -5.59 -5.85
C HIS A 112 -17.56 -7.04 -6.11
N LYS A 113 -16.73 -8.05 -5.78
CA LYS A 113 -17.12 -9.46 -5.91
C LYS A 113 -18.20 -9.86 -4.89
N GLN A 114 -18.16 -9.30 -3.69
CA GLN A 114 -19.18 -9.55 -2.67
C GLN A 114 -20.51 -8.92 -3.07
N ASP A 115 -20.50 -7.67 -3.53
CA ASP A 115 -21.68 -6.98 -4.01
C ASP A 115 -22.33 -7.71 -5.18
N PHE A 116 -21.54 -8.15 -6.17
CA PHE A 116 -22.04 -8.94 -7.29
C PHE A 116 -22.70 -10.26 -6.85
N LYS A 117 -22.11 -10.97 -5.90
CA LYS A 117 -22.68 -12.20 -5.34
C LYS A 117 -23.96 -11.95 -4.56
N LYS A 118 -24.08 -10.81 -3.90
CA LYS A 118 -25.27 -10.42 -3.15
C LYS A 118 -26.40 -10.09 -4.11
N HIS A 119 -26.16 -9.23 -5.11
CA HIS A 119 -27.13 -8.90 -6.14
C HIS A 119 -27.66 -10.14 -6.86
N LYS A 120 -26.80 -11.10 -7.21
CA LYS A 120 -27.23 -12.35 -7.83
C LYS A 120 -28.14 -13.21 -6.94
N LYS A 121 -27.92 -13.19 -5.62
CA LYS A 121 -28.78 -13.92 -4.66
C LYS A 121 -30.11 -13.23 -4.40
N ASP A 122 -30.18 -11.92 -4.62
CA ASP A 122 -31.41 -11.13 -4.45
C ASP A 122 -32.29 -11.19 -5.73
N GLU A 123 -31.74 -11.67 -6.86
CA GLU A 123 -32.43 -11.88 -8.14
C GLU A 123 -32.97 -13.31 -8.35
N ASP A 124 -32.52 -14.29 -7.55
CA ASP A 124 -32.97 -15.70 -7.54
C ASP A 124 -34.06 -15.93 -6.46
#